data_AF-A0A947M7J1-F1
#
_entry.id   AF-A0A947M7J1-F1
#
_cell.length_a   1.000
_cell.length_b   1.000
_cell.length_c   1.000
_cell.angle_alpha   90.00
_cell.angle_beta   90.00
_cell.angle_gamma   90.00
#
_symmetry.space_group_name_H-M   'P 1'
#
loop_
_entity.id
_entity.type
_entity.pdbx_description
1 polymer ?
#
loop_
_entity_poly.entity_id
_entity_poly.type
_entity_poly.pdbx_seq_one_letter_code
_entity_poly.pdbx_strand_id
1 'polypeptide(L)' 'MADLEELCAKAGLKMTGQRRTILQVLNEAGDHPSVEDIYERAKTLDPSISM' A
#
# COMPACT_ATOMS: atom_id res chain seq x y z
N MET A 1 -15.13 -1.34 -5.96
CA MET A 1 -14.04 -2.18 -5.44
C MET A 1 -14.13 -2.14 -3.93
N ALA A 2 -13.94 -3.26 -3.24
CA ALA A 2 -13.88 -3.26 -1.78
C ALA A 2 -12.62 -2.50 -1.34
N ASP A 3 -12.73 -1.68 -0.30
CA ASP A 3 -11.57 -1.01 0.28
C ASP A 3 -10.62 -2.07 0.84
N LEU A 4 -9.45 -2.24 0.21
CA LEU A 4 -8.45 -3.23 0.63
C LEU A 4 -8.06 -3.05 2.11
N GLU A 5 -8.07 -1.81 2.62
CA GLU A 5 -7.80 -1.54 4.03
C GLU A 5 -8.87 -2.18 4.93
N GLU A 6 -10.15 -2.06 4.57
CA GLU A 6 -11.26 -2.67 5.32
C GLU A 6 -11.16 -4.20 5.31
N LEU A 7 -10.78 -4.80 4.18
CA LEU A 7 -10.55 -6.25 4.09
C LEU A 7 -9.38 -6.70 4.97
N CYS A 8 -8.26 -5.98 4.94
CA CYS A 8 -7.11 -6.27 5.79
C CYS A 8 -7.48 -6.14 7.29
N ALA A 9 -8.22 -5.10 7.66
CA ALA A 9 -8.67 -4.90 9.03
C ALA A 9 -9.62 -6.02 9.49
N LYS A 10 -10.59 -6.42 8.65
CA LYS A 10 -11.49 -7.56 8.93
C LYS A 10 -10.75 -8.89 9.06
N ALA A 11 -9.65 -9.06 8.33
CA ALA A 11 -8.75 -10.21 8.45
C ALA A 11 -7.86 -10.16 9.71
N GLY A 12 -7.98 -9.13 10.56
CA GLY A 12 -7.19 -8.98 11.78
C GLY A 12 -5.78 -8.46 11.53
N LEU A 13 -5.47 -7.95 10.33
CA LEU A 13 -4.17 -7.37 10.04
C LEU A 13 -4.07 -5.98 10.68
N LYS A 14 -2.97 -5.75 11.42
CA LYS A 14 -2.67 -4.43 11.97
C LYS A 14 -2.43 -3.42 10.83
N MET A 15 -3.25 -2.39 10.76
CA MET A 15 -3.07 -1.31 9.80
C MET A 15 -2.16 -0.21 10.37
N THR A 16 -0.90 -0.19 9.92
CA THR A 16 0.10 0.85 10.23
C THR A 16 0.07 1.96 9.17
N GLY A 17 0.70 3.11 9.43
CA GLY A 17 0.83 4.18 8.42
C GLY A 17 1.44 3.66 7.12
N GLN A 18 2.60 3.01 7.20
CA GLN A 18 3.27 2.41 6.03
C GLN A 18 2.40 1.42 5.26
N ARG A 19 1.64 0.56 5.95
CA ARG A 19 0.72 -0.39 5.29
C ARG A 19 -0.40 0.34 4.54
N ARG A 20 -0.94 1.43 5.10
CA ARG A 20 -1.92 2.27 4.40
C ARG A 20 -1.33 2.91 3.16
N THR A 21 -0.11 3.45 3.24
CA THR A 21 0.58 4.02 2.08
C THR A 21 0.78 2.99 0.98
N ILE A 22 1.21 1.76 1.32
CA ILE A 22 1.36 0.68 0.33
C ILE A 22 0.01 0.29 -0.29
N LEU A 23 -1.05 0.18 0.52
CA LEU A 23 -2.39 -0.11 0.01
C LEU A 23 -2.95 1.00 -0.88
N GLN A 24 -2.66 2.26 -0.56
CA GLN A 24 -3.02 3.40 -1.40
C GLN A 24 -2.37 3.27 -2.79
N VAL A 25 -1.07 2.99 -2.85
CA VAL A 25 -0.35 2.76 -4.13
C VAL A 25 -1.00 1.62 -4.93
N LEU A 26 -1.36 0.52 -4.26
CA LEU A 26 -1.99 -0.62 -4.92
C LEU A 26 -3.42 -0.31 -5.40
N ASN A 27 -4.20 0.47 -4.64
CA ASN A 27 -5.56 0.86 -5.02
C ASN A 27 -5.58 1.88 -6.16
N GLU A 28 -4.59 2.77 -6.22
CA GLU A 28 -4.50 3.82 -7.24
C GLU A 28 -3.79 3.34 -8.52
N ALA A 29 -3.09 2.20 -8.46
CA ALA A 29 -2.44 1.59 -9.62
C ALA A 29 -3.49 1.13 -10.65
N GLY A 30 -3.56 1.84 -11.77
CA GLY A 30 -4.30 1.38 -12.97
C GLY A 30 -3.53 0.33 -13.79
N ASP A 31 -2.29 0.04 -13.40
CA ASP A 31 -1.38 -0.92 -14.01
C ASP A 31 -1.09 -2.12 -13.09
N HIS A 32 -0.15 -3.00 -13.49
CA HIS A 32 0.34 -4.09 -12.65
C HIS A 32 1.80 -3.83 -12.25
N PRO A 33 2.03 -3.02 -11.21
CA PRO A 33 3.38 -2.60 -10.83
C PRO A 33 4.20 -3.77 -10.28
N SER A 34 5.50 -3.74 -10.56
CA SER A 34 6.48 -4.61 -9.89
C SER A 34 6.66 -4.22 -8.42
N VAL A 35 7.41 -5.02 -7.67
CA VAL A 35 7.74 -4.70 -6.27
C VAL A 35 8.55 -3.42 -6.18
N GLU A 36 9.49 -3.23 -7.09
CA GLU A 36 10.33 -2.04 -7.20
C GLU A 36 9.47 -0.80 -7.51
N ASP A 37 8.51 -0.92 -8.42
CA ASP A 37 7.57 0.17 -8.73
C ASP A 37 6.72 0.55 -7.51
N ILE A 38 6.22 -0.43 -6.76
CA ILE A 38 5.45 -0.19 -5.53
C ILE A 38 6.33 0.51 -4.50
N TYR A 39 7.56 0.04 -4.30
CA TYR A 39 8.49 0.64 -3.36
C TYR A 39 8.78 2.11 -3.71
N GLU A 40 9.15 2.41 -4.96
CA GLU A 40 9.47 3.78 -5.38
C GLU A 40 8.25 4.72 -5.26
N ARG A 41 7.06 4.25 -5.65
CA ARG A 41 5.81 4.99 -5.50
C ARG A 41 5.50 5.24 -4.01
N ALA A 42 5.60 4.21 -3.17
CA ALA A 42 5.31 4.31 -1.75
C ALA A 42 6.33 5.17 -1.00
N LYS A 43 7.63 5.07 -1.35
CA LYS A 43 8.72 5.87 -0.79
C LYS A 43 8.56 7.36 -1.09
N THR A 44 8.01 7.68 -2.26
CA THR A 44 7.68 9.06 -2.65
C THR A 44 6.57 9.65 -1.78
N LEU A 45 5.59 8.84 -1.38
CA LEU A 45 4.49 9.26 -0.51
C LEU A 45 4.89 9.28 0.98
N ASP A 46 5.69 8.30 1.40
CA ASP A 46 6.18 8.13 2.78
C ASP A 46 7.68 7.78 2.79
N PRO A 47 8.56 8.77 3.03
CA PRO A 47 10.00 8.55 3.09
C PRO A 47 10.47 7.60 4.20
N SER A 48 9.60 7.22 5.15
CA SER A 48 9.94 6.24 6.20
C SER A 48 9.89 4.79 5.71
N ILE A 49 9.24 4.51 4.57
CA ILE A 49 9.14 3.17 4.01
C ILE A 49 10.53 2.67 3.60
N SER A 50 10.86 1.43 3.98
CA SER A 50 12.13 0.77 3.64
C SER A 50 11.92 -0.30 2.59
N MET A 51 12.97 -0.58 1.82
CA MET A 51 13.04 -1.73 0.91
C MET A 51 13.30 -3.02 1.69
#